data_AF-A0A8H7UQ43-F1
#
_entry.id   AF-A0A8H7UQ43-F1
#
_cell.length_a   1.000
_cell.length_b   1.000
_cell.length_c   1.000
_cell.angle_alpha   90.00
_cell.angle_beta   90.00
_cell.angle_gamma   90.00
#
_symmetry.space_group_name_H-M   'P 1'
#
loop_
_entity.id
_entity.type
_entity.pdbx_description
1 polymer ?
#
loop_
_entity_poly.entity_id
_entity_poly.type
_entity_poly.pdbx_seq_one_letter_code
_entity_poly.pdbx_strand_id
1 'polypeptide(L)'
;MKFTLVAAAIAIAASSVSALTPAAGCTKFHTVVKGDSCSAVARSNNISVPKLAALNHGLHWGPGHWCDNLDIGKKYCVKDPKKCAKKAKALAAKKSTKKSTKKTTKKHTTTKKHTTTKKHTTTKKSTSSSSSKGDTQGPIAHRTIASCKKYHLVTNKDSCTSLIADNHISAANFYKWNPGVHHAGDHQCDNLDTGKRYCVNA
;
A
#
# COMPACT_ATOMS: atom_id res chain seq x y z
N MET A 1 65.91 7.75 32.17
CA MET A 1 64.48 8.10 32.02
C MET A 1 63.74 6.84 31.64
N LYS A 2 62.58 6.53 32.25
CA LYS A 2 61.80 5.30 31.99
C LYS A 2 60.36 5.71 31.68
N PHE A 3 59.92 5.51 30.45
CA PHE A 3 58.57 5.84 30.01
C PHE A 3 57.73 4.56 29.93
N THR A 4 56.78 4.42 30.85
CA THR A 4 55.83 3.30 30.87
C THR A 4 54.67 3.63 29.93
N LEU A 5 54.54 2.90 28.82
CA LEU A 5 53.39 3.02 27.93
C LEU A 5 52.17 2.30 28.53
N VAL A 6 51.13 3.08 28.87
CA VAL A 6 49.84 2.53 29.29
C VAL A 6 48.95 2.35 28.05
N ALA A 7 48.79 1.11 27.61
CA ALA A 7 47.89 0.78 26.50
C ALA A 7 46.42 0.74 27.00
N ALA A 8 45.68 1.82 26.76
CA ALA A 8 44.25 1.87 27.02
C ALA A 8 43.48 1.07 25.95
N ALA A 9 43.10 -0.17 26.28
CA ALA A 9 42.25 -0.99 25.43
C ALA A 9 40.80 -0.46 25.46
N ILE A 10 40.44 0.34 24.46
CA ILE A 10 39.05 0.81 24.28
C ILE A 10 38.23 -0.38 23.79
N ALA A 11 37.47 -1.00 24.70
CA ALA A 11 36.49 -2.02 24.37
C ALA A 11 35.32 -1.39 23.61
N ILE A 12 35.34 -1.51 22.28
CA ILE A 12 34.22 -1.09 21.43
C ILE A 12 33.06 -2.05 21.70
N ALA A 13 32.06 -1.58 22.45
CA ALA A 13 30.82 -2.31 22.65
C ALA A 13 30.10 -2.49 21.31
N ALA A 14 30.09 -3.72 20.80
CA ALA A 14 29.37 -4.06 19.58
C ALA A 14 27.86 -3.96 19.84
N SER A 15 27.27 -2.82 19.45
CA SER A 15 25.82 -2.67 19.45
C SER A 15 25.20 -3.68 18.49
N SER A 16 24.25 -4.46 19.00
CA SER A 16 23.58 -5.54 18.28
C SER A 16 22.63 -4.97 17.22
N VAL A 17 23.20 -4.63 16.05
CA VAL A 17 22.42 -4.33 14.85
C VAL A 17 21.50 -5.50 14.55
N SER A 18 20.19 -5.24 14.58
CA SER A 18 19.16 -6.24 14.25
C SER A 18 19.30 -6.61 12.79
N ALA A 19 20.01 -7.71 12.53
CA ALA A 19 20.31 -8.14 11.18
C ALA A 19 19.01 -8.48 10.43
N LEU A 20 18.76 -7.77 9.33
CA LEU A 20 17.71 -8.14 8.38
C LEU A 20 17.96 -9.56 7.90
N THR A 21 17.10 -10.48 8.32
CA THR A 21 17.17 -11.89 7.93
C THR A 21 16.11 -12.17 6.87
N PRO A 22 16.52 -12.54 5.64
CA PRO A 22 15.60 -12.99 4.61
C PRO A 22 14.84 -14.24 5.06
N ALA A 23 13.58 -14.39 4.63
CA ALA A 23 12.72 -15.49 5.05
C ALA A 23 13.36 -16.87 4.74
N ALA A 24 13.32 -17.75 5.75
CA ALA A 24 13.91 -19.09 5.64
C ALA A 24 13.32 -19.88 4.48
N GLY A 25 14.17 -20.21 3.50
CA GLY A 25 13.82 -20.93 2.28
C GLY A 25 13.72 -20.08 1.02
N CYS A 26 14.09 -18.80 1.04
CA CYS A 26 14.07 -17.94 -0.16
C CYS A 26 14.76 -18.57 -1.38
N THR A 27 14.12 -18.47 -2.56
CA THR A 27 14.58 -19.05 -3.85
C THR A 27 14.91 -18.02 -4.92
N LYS A 28 14.64 -16.73 -4.69
CA LYS A 28 15.16 -15.63 -5.52
C LYS A 28 15.42 -14.43 -4.64
N PHE A 29 16.60 -13.83 -4.81
CA PHE A 29 16.99 -12.58 -4.17
C PHE A 29 17.10 -11.47 -5.21
N HIS A 30 16.77 -10.24 -4.82
CA HIS A 30 17.17 -9.01 -5.48
C HIS A 30 18.36 -8.42 -4.73
N THR A 31 19.36 -7.90 -5.43
CA THR A 31 20.50 -7.19 -4.82
C THR A 31 20.28 -5.71 -5.10
N VAL A 32 20.13 -4.89 -4.06
CA VAL A 32 19.75 -3.48 -4.20
C VAL A 32 20.87 -2.68 -4.85
N VAL A 33 20.54 -1.88 -5.86
CA VAL A 33 21.46 -0.94 -6.52
C VAL A 33 21.06 0.50 -6.22
N LYS A 34 21.95 1.46 -6.55
CA LYS A 34 21.67 2.88 -6.39
C LYS A 34 20.45 3.27 -7.22
N GLY A 35 19.42 3.82 -6.58
CA GLY A 35 18.15 4.22 -7.20
C GLY A 35 17.02 3.20 -7.08
N ASP A 36 17.27 2.01 -6.52
CA ASP A 36 16.19 1.08 -6.17
C ASP A 36 15.26 1.66 -5.09
N SER A 37 13.98 1.32 -5.19
CA SER A 37 13.00 1.52 -4.13
C SER A 37 12.26 0.21 -3.87
N CYS A 38 11.65 0.07 -2.69
CA CYS A 38 10.82 -1.11 -2.38
C CYS A 38 9.77 -1.40 -3.46
N SER A 39 9.17 -0.35 -4.01
CA SER A 39 8.12 -0.45 -5.02
C SER A 39 8.69 -0.96 -6.35
N ALA A 40 9.83 -0.44 -6.81
CA ALA A 40 10.54 -0.91 -8.00
C ALA A 40 11.04 -2.37 -7.85
N VAL A 41 11.64 -2.71 -6.71
CA VAL A 41 12.12 -4.07 -6.38
C VAL A 41 10.96 -5.07 -6.32
N ALA A 42 9.82 -4.67 -5.75
CA ALA A 42 8.64 -5.53 -5.69
C ALA A 42 8.03 -5.76 -7.09
N ARG A 43 7.90 -4.69 -7.90
CA ARG A 43 7.32 -4.75 -9.25
C ARG A 43 8.15 -5.57 -10.21
N SER A 44 9.47 -5.33 -10.29
CA SER A 44 10.40 -6.12 -11.12
C SER A 44 10.41 -7.61 -10.77
N ASN A 45 9.98 -7.98 -9.55
CA ASN A 45 9.89 -9.36 -9.09
C ASN A 45 8.45 -9.90 -8.99
N ASN A 46 7.45 -9.18 -9.50
CA ASN A 46 6.04 -9.59 -9.53
C ASN A 46 5.46 -9.92 -8.13
N ILE A 47 5.83 -9.13 -7.12
CA ILE A 47 5.29 -9.18 -5.77
C ILE A 47 4.76 -7.80 -5.34
N SER A 48 3.92 -7.76 -4.31
CA SER A 48 3.52 -6.49 -3.68
C SER A 48 4.57 -6.07 -2.64
N VAL A 49 4.69 -4.77 -2.34
CA VAL A 49 5.61 -4.31 -1.28
C VAL A 49 5.27 -4.89 0.11
N PRO A 50 3.99 -5.03 0.53
CA PRO A 50 3.65 -5.81 1.72
C PRO A 50 4.19 -7.24 1.70
N LYS A 51 4.26 -7.89 0.53
CA LYS A 51 4.88 -9.21 0.41
C LYS A 51 6.41 -9.13 0.44
N LEU A 52 7.03 -8.08 -0.11
CA LEU A 52 8.48 -7.85 0.03
C LEU A 52 8.88 -7.66 1.50
N ALA A 53 8.11 -6.90 2.28
CA ALA A 53 8.30 -6.77 3.73
C ALA A 53 8.08 -8.11 4.45
N ALA A 54 7.00 -8.83 4.14
CA ALA A 54 6.74 -10.17 4.68
C ALA A 54 7.69 -11.28 4.12
N LEU A 55 8.70 -10.93 3.33
CA LEU A 55 9.81 -11.80 2.91
C LEU A 55 11.13 -11.45 3.62
N ASN A 56 11.20 -10.30 4.28
CA ASN A 56 12.43 -9.73 4.83
C ASN A 56 12.11 -9.11 6.18
N HIS A 57 12.22 -9.90 7.25
CA HIS A 57 11.90 -9.43 8.60
C HIS A 57 12.86 -8.30 8.98
N GLY A 58 12.30 -7.19 9.47
CA GLY A 58 13.04 -5.94 9.73
C GLY A 58 13.03 -4.94 8.58
N LEU A 59 12.53 -5.29 7.38
CA LEU A 59 12.30 -4.29 6.33
C LEU A 59 11.17 -3.36 6.75
N HIS A 60 11.48 -2.06 6.84
CA HIS A 60 10.53 -1.03 7.23
C HIS A 60 9.37 -0.92 6.23
N TRP A 61 8.15 -1.11 6.70
CA TRP A 61 6.94 -1.03 5.88
C TRP A 61 5.70 -0.71 6.72
N GLY A 62 5.29 0.56 6.74
CA GLY A 62 4.07 1.01 7.37
C GLY A 62 3.96 2.53 7.44
N PRO A 63 2.89 3.07 8.06
CA PRO A 63 2.79 4.50 8.36
C PRO A 63 3.99 4.97 9.17
N GLY A 64 4.70 5.99 8.70
CA GLY A 64 5.90 6.57 9.34
C GLY A 64 7.22 6.03 8.80
N HIS A 65 7.27 4.79 8.30
CA HIS A 65 8.51 4.15 7.80
C HIS A 65 8.23 3.35 6.52
N TRP A 66 8.54 3.97 5.38
CA TRP A 66 8.21 3.47 4.04
C TRP A 66 9.45 2.98 3.29
N CYS A 67 10.08 1.93 3.80
CA CYS A 67 11.25 1.30 3.18
C CYS A 67 12.50 2.21 3.12
N ASP A 68 12.68 2.96 4.20
CA ASP A 68 13.87 3.74 4.57
C ASP A 68 15.11 2.87 4.87
N ASN A 69 14.93 1.55 5.10
CA ASN A 69 15.98 0.58 5.39
C ASN A 69 16.22 -0.41 4.23
N LEU A 70 16.33 0.11 3.00
CA LEU A 70 16.64 -0.64 1.78
C LEU A 70 18.10 -0.38 1.35
N ASP A 71 19.03 -1.10 1.96
CA ASP A 71 20.45 -0.83 1.83
C ASP A 71 21.03 -1.27 0.48
N ILE A 72 21.75 -0.36 -0.19
CA ILE A 72 22.50 -0.64 -1.41
C ILE A 72 23.51 -1.79 -1.17
N GLY A 73 23.57 -2.74 -2.08
CA GLY A 73 24.40 -3.94 -2.01
C GLY A 73 23.84 -5.08 -1.16
N LYS A 74 22.83 -4.85 -0.30
CA LYS A 74 22.18 -5.95 0.44
C LYS A 74 21.24 -6.76 -0.45
N LYS A 75 21.03 -8.02 -0.07
CA LYS A 75 20.18 -8.99 -0.77
C LYS A 75 18.85 -9.14 -0.04
N TYR A 76 17.76 -8.82 -0.72
CA TYR A 76 16.40 -8.96 -0.19
C TYR A 76 15.70 -10.12 -0.90
N CYS A 77 15.02 -10.97 -0.13
CA CYS A 77 14.23 -12.05 -0.66
C CYS A 77 13.03 -11.52 -1.45
N VAL A 78 12.84 -12.05 -2.65
CA VAL A 78 11.73 -11.71 -3.55
C VAL A 78 10.88 -12.92 -3.97
N LYS A 79 11.22 -14.15 -3.54
CA LYS A 79 10.44 -15.37 -3.84
C LYS A 79 10.65 -16.50 -2.82
N ASP A 80 9.54 -17.01 -2.26
CA ASP A 80 9.54 -18.25 -1.44
C ASP A 80 9.02 -19.47 -2.22
N PRO A 81 9.62 -20.66 -2.06
CA PRO A 81 9.06 -21.93 -2.52
C PRO A 81 7.92 -22.43 -1.62
N LYS A 82 7.85 -21.96 -0.36
CA LYS A 82 6.84 -22.39 0.63
C LYS A 82 5.39 -22.16 0.17
N LYS A 83 5.13 -21.19 -0.71
CA LYS A 83 3.82 -21.00 -1.37
C LYS A 83 3.66 -21.83 -2.65
N CYS A 84 4.73 -22.14 -3.38
CA CYS A 84 4.69 -23.06 -4.52
C CYS A 84 4.38 -24.50 -4.08
N ALA A 85 5.01 -25.00 -3.01
CA ALA A 85 4.77 -26.33 -2.47
C ALA A 85 3.31 -26.54 -2.01
N LYS A 86 2.74 -25.58 -1.26
CA LYS A 86 1.33 -25.64 -0.83
C LYS A 86 0.35 -25.53 -2.01
N LYS A 87 0.66 -24.75 -3.05
CA LYS A 87 -0.20 -24.63 -4.25
C LYS A 87 -0.14 -25.87 -5.14
N ALA A 88 1.04 -26.48 -5.33
CA ALA A 88 1.19 -27.72 -6.10
C ALA A 88 0.38 -28.88 -5.50
N LYS A 89 0.44 -29.07 -4.17
CA LYS A 89 -0.37 -30.08 -3.46
C LYS A 89 -1.88 -29.86 -3.60
N ALA A 90 -2.33 -28.61 -3.76
CA ALA A 90 -3.75 -28.26 -3.90
C ALA A 90 -4.30 -28.39 -5.34
N LEU A 91 -3.45 -28.35 -6.39
CA LEU A 91 -3.89 -28.58 -7.77
C LEU A 91 -3.98 -30.07 -8.14
N ALA A 92 -3.17 -30.93 -7.52
CA ALA A 92 -3.24 -32.38 -7.74
C ALA A 92 -4.57 -33.01 -7.29
N ALA A 93 -5.30 -32.36 -6.37
CA ALA A 93 -6.55 -32.85 -5.77
C ALA A 93 -7.84 -32.41 -6.50
N LYS A 94 -7.77 -31.90 -7.75
CA LYS A 94 -8.94 -31.34 -8.48
C LYS A 94 -9.25 -31.99 -9.84
N LYS A 95 -8.80 -33.23 -10.07
CA LYS A 95 -9.24 -34.05 -11.20
C LYS A 95 -10.16 -35.16 -10.68
N SER A 96 -11.36 -35.26 -11.26
CA SER A 96 -12.55 -36.01 -10.77
C SER A 96 -13.30 -35.25 -9.65
N THR A 97 -14.61 -34.97 -9.72
CA THR A 97 -15.69 -35.48 -10.59
C THR A 97 -16.64 -34.37 -11.09
N LYS A 98 -17.25 -34.52 -12.28
CA LYS A 98 -18.31 -33.64 -12.81
C LYS A 98 -19.34 -34.42 -13.67
N LYS A 99 -20.47 -34.80 -13.07
CA LYS A 99 -21.75 -35.23 -13.72
C LYS A 99 -22.80 -35.33 -12.58
N SER A 100 -23.82 -34.47 -12.43
CA SER A 100 -24.98 -34.10 -13.28
C SER A 100 -26.11 -35.15 -13.35
N THR A 101 -27.36 -34.65 -13.22
CA THR A 101 -28.72 -35.29 -13.26
C THR A 101 -29.37 -35.73 -11.91
N LYS A 102 -30.71 -35.75 -11.69
CA LYS A 102 -31.90 -35.02 -12.29
C LYS A 102 -33.25 -35.34 -11.55
N LYS A 103 -33.87 -34.36 -10.87
CA LYS A 103 -35.33 -34.30 -10.46
C LYS A 103 -35.76 -35.32 -9.35
N THR A 104 -36.85 -35.26 -8.55
CA THR A 104 -38.17 -34.56 -8.61
C THR A 104 -38.78 -34.23 -7.21
N THR A 105 -39.86 -33.43 -7.18
CA THR A 105 -40.55 -32.68 -6.10
C THR A 105 -41.69 -33.37 -5.29
N LYS A 106 -42.02 -32.84 -4.08
CA LYS A 106 -43.35 -32.28 -3.62
C LYS A 106 -43.25 -31.83 -2.13
N LYS A 107 -43.51 -30.55 -1.75
CA LYS A 107 -44.78 -29.81 -1.43
C LYS A 107 -45.07 -29.81 0.10
N HIS A 108 -45.09 -28.67 0.82
CA HIS A 108 -46.20 -27.68 0.99
C HIS A 108 -45.64 -26.35 1.59
N THR A 109 -45.80 -25.16 0.97
CA THR A 109 -46.79 -24.06 1.25
C THR A 109 -46.66 -23.39 2.65
N THR A 110 -46.77 -22.07 2.90
CA THR A 110 -47.49 -20.93 2.25
C THR A 110 -46.83 -19.53 2.47
N THR A 111 -46.91 -18.65 1.45
CA THR A 111 -47.18 -17.17 1.43
C THR A 111 -47.03 -16.28 2.70
N LYS A 112 -46.63 -14.98 2.67
CA LYS A 112 -46.47 -13.88 1.66
C LYS A 112 -45.18 -13.07 2.04
N LYS A 113 -44.58 -12.10 1.32
CA LYS A 113 -44.86 -11.21 0.16
C LYS A 113 -43.47 -10.78 -0.39
N HIS A 114 -43.04 -11.15 -1.62
CA HIS A 114 -43.15 -10.38 -2.88
C HIS A 114 -42.67 -8.90 -2.77
N THR A 115 -41.83 -8.31 -3.63
CA THR A 115 -41.54 -8.46 -5.08
C THR A 115 -40.15 -7.81 -5.34
N THR A 116 -39.06 -8.47 -5.77
CA THR A 116 -38.58 -8.74 -7.16
C THR A 116 -38.55 -7.53 -8.14
N THR A 117 -37.72 -7.39 -9.19
CA THR A 117 -36.38 -7.89 -9.65
C THR A 117 -36.09 -7.20 -11.02
N LYS A 118 -34.83 -6.86 -11.39
CA LYS A 118 -34.18 -7.11 -12.73
C LYS A 118 -33.03 -6.14 -13.13
N LYS A 119 -31.84 -6.72 -13.27
CA LYS A 119 -30.91 -6.68 -14.43
C LYS A 119 -30.98 -5.48 -15.42
N HIS A 120 -29.92 -4.67 -15.46
CA HIS A 120 -29.23 -4.18 -16.69
C HIS A 120 -27.79 -3.74 -16.30
N THR A 121 -26.72 -4.23 -16.93
CA THR A 121 -26.11 -3.83 -18.22
C THR A 121 -25.49 -2.41 -18.20
N THR A 122 -24.15 -2.37 -18.35
CA THR A 122 -23.23 -1.24 -18.57
C THR A 122 -23.75 0.21 -18.57
N THR A 123 -23.19 1.06 -17.70
CA THR A 123 -22.84 2.46 -18.09
C THR A 123 -21.72 3.03 -17.20
N LYS A 124 -20.76 3.71 -17.83
CA LYS A 124 -19.69 4.50 -17.19
C LYS A 124 -20.33 5.78 -16.62
N LYS A 125 -20.62 5.82 -15.31
CA LYS A 125 -21.21 7.01 -14.67
C LYS A 125 -20.18 7.78 -13.87
N SER A 126 -19.64 8.84 -14.49
CA SER A 126 -18.95 9.92 -13.79
C SER A 126 -19.96 10.66 -12.92
N THR A 127 -19.89 10.51 -11.60
CA THR A 127 -20.80 11.19 -10.67
C THR A 127 -20.24 12.58 -10.33
N SER A 128 -20.57 13.55 -11.17
CA SER A 128 -20.31 14.97 -10.90
C SER A 128 -21.34 15.55 -9.93
N SER A 129 -20.96 16.68 -9.29
CA SER A 129 -21.80 17.66 -8.58
C SER A 129 -22.57 17.24 -7.31
N SER A 130 -22.21 17.89 -6.20
CA SER A 130 -23.16 18.55 -5.32
C SER A 130 -22.69 19.99 -5.09
N SER A 131 -23.49 20.97 -5.53
CA SER A 131 -23.17 22.39 -5.47
C SER A 131 -23.81 23.04 -4.26
N SER A 132 -23.02 23.64 -3.39
CA SER A 132 -23.47 24.61 -2.39
C SER A 132 -22.87 25.97 -2.72
N LYS A 133 -23.69 27.02 -2.79
CA LYS A 133 -23.24 28.38 -3.10
C LYS A 133 -22.51 28.97 -1.89
N GLY A 134 -21.25 29.35 -2.07
CA GLY A 134 -20.42 29.99 -1.04
C GLY A 134 -18.93 29.86 -1.36
N ASP A 135 -18.33 30.97 -1.77
CA ASP A 135 -16.90 31.17 -2.11
C ASP A 135 -16.33 30.49 -3.38
N THR A 136 -15.41 31.23 -4.02
CA THR A 136 -14.92 31.04 -5.40
C THR A 136 -13.82 29.98 -5.51
N GLN A 137 -14.05 28.76 -5.00
CA GLN A 137 -13.02 27.72 -4.95
C GLN A 137 -13.55 26.37 -5.47
N GLY A 138 -12.76 25.75 -6.37
CA GLY A 138 -13.16 24.62 -7.22
C GLY A 138 -13.61 23.33 -6.50
N PRO A 139 -13.97 22.26 -7.25
CA PRO A 139 -14.59 21.07 -6.68
C PRO A 139 -13.68 20.35 -5.66
N ILE A 140 -14.29 19.73 -4.65
CA ILE A 140 -13.57 18.90 -3.68
C ILE A 140 -13.01 17.65 -4.39
N ALA A 141 -11.78 17.26 -4.04
CA ALA A 141 -11.13 16.09 -4.60
C ALA A 141 -11.86 14.77 -4.24
N HIS A 142 -11.66 13.74 -5.06
CA HIS A 142 -12.34 12.47 -4.84
C HIS A 142 -11.90 11.83 -3.51
N ARG A 143 -12.87 11.34 -2.73
CA ARG A 143 -12.65 10.68 -1.42
C ARG A 143 -11.96 11.54 -0.35
N THR A 144 -11.92 12.87 -0.49
CA THR A 144 -11.65 13.75 0.66
C THR A 144 -12.71 13.55 1.75
N ILE A 145 -12.32 13.54 3.02
CA ILE A 145 -13.22 13.26 4.15
C ILE A 145 -14.28 14.35 4.35
N ALA A 146 -15.49 13.94 4.75
CA ALA A 146 -16.60 14.88 4.97
C ALA A 146 -16.41 15.79 6.20
N SER A 147 -15.63 15.37 7.20
CA SER A 147 -15.36 16.14 8.42
C SER A 147 -14.22 17.16 8.28
N CYS A 148 -13.82 17.51 7.05
CA CYS A 148 -12.74 18.45 6.82
C CYS A 148 -13.12 19.88 7.22
N LYS A 149 -12.25 20.55 7.99
CA LYS A 149 -12.40 21.92 8.49
C LYS A 149 -11.73 22.98 7.60
N LYS A 150 -10.59 22.66 6.97
CA LYS A 150 -9.86 23.57 6.06
C LYS A 150 -9.45 22.85 4.78
N TYR A 151 -9.68 23.50 3.65
CA TYR A 151 -9.25 23.02 2.33
C TYR A 151 -8.13 23.90 1.75
N HIS A 152 -7.27 23.29 0.93
CA HIS A 152 -6.31 23.98 0.06
C HIS A 152 -6.74 23.78 -1.39
N LEU A 153 -6.82 24.87 -2.17
CA LEU A 153 -7.09 24.82 -3.60
C LEU A 153 -5.77 24.62 -4.35
N VAL A 154 -5.60 23.46 -4.99
CA VAL A 154 -4.38 23.12 -5.71
C VAL A 154 -4.25 23.97 -6.98
N THR A 155 -3.10 24.59 -7.14
CA THR A 155 -2.65 25.33 -8.33
C THR A 155 -1.67 24.49 -9.16
N ASN A 156 -1.17 25.03 -10.27
CA ASN A 156 -0.08 24.43 -11.04
C ASN A 156 1.31 24.58 -10.38
N LYS A 157 1.41 25.28 -9.24
CA LYS A 157 2.64 25.42 -8.44
C LYS A 157 2.70 24.44 -7.26
N ASP A 158 1.60 23.73 -6.98
CA ASP A 158 1.49 22.83 -5.85
C ASP A 158 1.98 21.42 -6.17
N SER A 159 2.64 20.81 -5.19
CA SER A 159 2.93 19.39 -5.08
C SER A 159 2.42 18.91 -3.72
N CYS A 160 2.33 17.60 -3.46
CA CYS A 160 2.08 17.17 -2.07
C CYS A 160 3.14 17.72 -1.12
N THR A 161 4.42 17.66 -1.49
CA THR A 161 5.52 18.09 -0.62
C THR A 161 5.40 19.57 -0.23
N SER A 162 5.14 20.48 -1.17
CA SER A 162 4.95 21.90 -0.87
C SER A 162 3.66 22.13 -0.08
N LEU A 163 2.51 21.62 -0.54
CA LEU A 163 1.21 21.80 0.11
C LEU A 163 1.22 21.32 1.57
N ILE A 164 1.87 20.17 1.85
CA ILE A 164 2.04 19.60 3.19
C ILE A 164 2.92 20.50 4.07
N ALA A 165 4.04 21.00 3.53
CA ALA A 165 4.95 21.90 4.25
C ALA A 165 4.32 23.27 4.54
N ASP A 166 3.71 23.88 3.53
CA ASP A 166 3.08 25.22 3.56
C ASP A 166 1.85 25.27 4.47
N ASN A 167 1.17 24.14 4.67
CA ASN A 167 0.07 24.02 5.64
C ASN A 167 0.52 23.46 7.01
N HIS A 168 1.82 23.19 7.20
CA HIS A 168 2.41 22.64 8.43
C HIS A 168 1.76 21.34 8.94
N ILE A 169 1.40 20.44 8.01
CA ILE A 169 0.78 19.15 8.32
C ILE A 169 1.76 17.99 8.08
N SER A 170 1.48 16.83 8.67
CA SER A 170 2.20 15.60 8.32
C SER A 170 1.62 14.98 7.05
N ALA A 171 2.46 14.34 6.24
CA ALA A 171 2.00 13.60 5.07
C ALA A 171 0.99 12.51 5.43
N ALA A 172 1.18 11.85 6.58
CA ALA A 172 0.24 10.87 7.11
C ALA A 172 -1.16 11.47 7.35
N ASN A 173 -1.25 12.69 7.90
CA ASN A 173 -2.54 13.39 8.07
C ASN A 173 -3.14 13.78 6.72
N PHE A 174 -2.34 14.33 5.81
CA PHE A 174 -2.82 14.71 4.47
C PHE A 174 -3.44 13.51 3.72
N TYR A 175 -2.77 12.35 3.70
CA TYR A 175 -3.30 11.14 3.07
C TYR A 175 -4.49 10.53 3.82
N LYS A 176 -4.51 10.61 5.17
CA LYS A 176 -5.64 10.19 6.00
C LYS A 176 -6.91 11.02 5.72
N TRP A 177 -6.76 12.31 5.45
CA TRP A 177 -7.88 13.21 5.14
C TRP A 177 -8.24 13.25 3.65
N ASN A 178 -7.33 12.81 2.78
CA ASN A 178 -7.55 12.65 1.35
C ASN A 178 -7.28 11.21 0.86
N PRO A 179 -8.07 10.19 1.29
CA PRO A 179 -7.94 8.80 0.83
C PRO A 179 -7.98 8.55 -0.69
N GLY A 180 -8.35 9.54 -1.51
CA GLY A 180 -8.25 9.46 -2.97
C GLY A 180 -6.87 9.82 -3.52
N VAL A 181 -6.00 10.49 -2.75
CA VAL A 181 -4.63 10.80 -3.16
C VAL A 181 -3.81 9.53 -3.17
N HIS A 182 -3.06 9.30 -4.26
CA HIS A 182 -2.15 8.18 -4.35
C HIS A 182 -0.96 8.37 -3.38
N HIS A 183 -0.68 7.37 -2.55
CA HIS A 183 0.38 7.40 -1.53
C HIS A 183 1.00 6.00 -1.31
N ALA A 184 0.98 5.16 -2.35
CA ALA A 184 1.37 3.75 -2.24
C ALA A 184 1.89 3.18 -3.58
N GLY A 185 2.98 2.39 -3.51
CA GLY A 185 3.66 1.85 -4.69
C GLY A 185 4.50 2.94 -5.38
N ASP A 186 4.46 2.99 -6.71
CA ASP A 186 5.13 4.04 -7.51
C ASP A 186 4.20 5.26 -7.74
N HIS A 187 2.94 5.17 -7.32
CA HIS A 187 1.97 6.26 -7.40
C HIS A 187 2.02 7.04 -6.09
N GLN A 188 2.83 8.09 -6.08
CA GLN A 188 3.10 8.94 -4.91
C GLN A 188 2.76 10.38 -5.29
N CYS A 189 1.53 10.79 -4.97
CA CYS A 189 0.95 12.09 -5.29
C CYS A 189 0.94 12.47 -6.79
N ASP A 190 0.82 11.48 -7.68
CA ASP A 190 0.68 11.67 -9.12
C ASP A 190 -0.76 12.00 -9.57
N ASN A 191 -1.68 12.21 -8.62
CA ASN A 191 -3.08 12.57 -8.86
C ASN A 191 -3.55 13.82 -8.08
N LEU A 192 -2.64 14.75 -7.83
CA LEU A 192 -2.96 16.06 -7.29
C LEU A 192 -3.52 16.97 -8.40
N ASP A 193 -4.85 17.05 -8.50
CA ASP A 193 -5.54 17.75 -9.56
C ASP A 193 -5.56 19.28 -9.35
N THR A 194 -4.94 20.04 -10.25
CA THR A 194 -5.09 21.50 -10.30
C THR A 194 -6.57 21.91 -10.41
N GLY A 195 -6.96 22.94 -9.65
CA GLY A 195 -8.33 23.43 -9.55
C GLY A 195 -9.22 22.63 -8.58
N LYS A 196 -8.73 21.55 -7.95
CA LYS A 196 -9.47 20.83 -6.90
C LYS A 196 -9.04 21.22 -5.50
N ARG A 197 -9.95 21.04 -4.55
CA ARG A 197 -9.73 21.27 -3.12
C ARG A 197 -9.43 19.98 -2.37
N TYR A 198 -8.33 19.97 -1.63
CA TYR A 198 -7.89 18.86 -0.77
C TYR A 198 -7.90 19.30 0.69
N CYS A 199 -8.17 18.37 1.61
CA CYS A 199 -8.25 18.67 3.03
C CYS A 199 -6.87 18.87 3.65
N VAL A 200 -6.72 19.93 4.44
CA VAL A 200 -5.49 20.30 5.16
C VAL A 200 -5.73 20.58 6.65
N ASN A 201 -6.96 20.45 7.16
CA ASN A 201 -7.27 20.40 8.59
C ASN A 201 -8.63 19.71 8.81
N ALA A 202 -8.80 18.90 9.86
CA ALA A 202 -9.99 18.08 10.12
C ALA A 202 -10.35 18.00 11.61
#